data_AF-A0A7Y5G5T2-F1
#
_entry.id   AF-A0A7Y5G5T2-F1
#
_cell.length_a   1.000
_cell.length_b   1.000
_cell.length_c   1.000
_cell.angle_alpha   90.00
_cell.angle_beta   90.00
_cell.angle_gamma   90.00
#
_symmetry.space_group_name_H-M   'P 1'
#
loop_
_entity.id
_entity.type
_entity.pdbx_description
1 polymer ?
#
loop_
_entity_poly.entity_id
_entity_poly.type
_entity_poly.pdbx_seq_one_letter_code
_entity_poly.pdbx_strand_id
1 'polypeptide(L)'
;MKNLAVLCLIFLMKHFPLFSQTQVNPDISVIPDFRTAWHNEPGTADKNHLNFNLEEVEVAIQAPLNPYARADVFVAFTGNEDEPVDIEEAYFTILKGLPLNFNIKGGKFLVDVSKLNTAHPHIYSFVYRPLYQSNYFGDEGLKDEGVEFNTLLPTGNVYTKISATVGTGNGLDGERNNLFYASRLSSFFTLSDYSVLETGMSGATGISDVTAKRFKYVNGDLKYKWKKDQYTSLTWWAEGLWSRSADLNTWGFYTAANYQFKKRFEVGSKFDLSQSIDSKDQTRMISLNFNFLPVEETLVFRLVVSNTKPEGVKSFNAVMLQTVFSLGPHKAHAF
;
A
#
# COMPACT_ATOMS: atom_id res chain seq x y z
N MET A 1 -31.11 27.84 32.57
CA MET A 1 -29.76 27.64 32.01
C MET A 1 -29.59 26.19 31.58
N LYS A 2 -30.06 25.87 30.38
CA LYS A 2 -29.93 24.63 29.58
C LYS A 2 -30.71 24.97 28.31
N ASN A 3 -30.13 24.82 27.13
CA ASN A 3 -30.67 25.20 25.80
C ASN A 3 -30.19 26.55 25.23
N LEU A 4 -28.87 26.81 25.20
CA LEU A 4 -28.31 27.86 24.34
C LEU A 4 -27.13 27.40 23.47
N ALA A 5 -26.64 26.16 23.62
CA ALA A 5 -25.47 25.65 22.90
C ALA A 5 -25.78 25.00 21.54
N VAL A 6 -27.05 24.72 21.22
CA VAL A 6 -27.44 24.01 19.99
C VAL A 6 -27.78 24.99 18.84
N LEU A 7 -27.95 26.29 19.13
CA LEU A 7 -28.38 27.26 18.12
C LEU A 7 -27.23 27.91 17.32
N CYS A 8 -25.98 27.81 17.79
CA CYS A 8 -24.83 28.39 17.07
C CYS A 8 -24.27 27.51 15.94
N LEU A 9 -24.55 26.20 15.93
CA LEU A 9 -24.04 25.32 14.86
C LEU A 9 -24.85 25.44 13.56
N ILE A 10 -26.11 25.88 13.64
CA ILE A 10 -27.02 25.95 12.48
C ILE A 10 -26.85 27.28 11.70
N PHE A 11 -26.22 28.30 12.29
CA PHE A 11 -26.10 29.61 11.65
C PHE A 11 -24.85 29.80 10.77
N LEU A 12 -23.89 28.87 10.83
CA LEU A 12 -22.65 28.93 10.01
C LEU A 12 -22.77 28.29 8.62
N MET A 13 -23.89 27.63 8.29
CA MET A 13 -24.09 26.97 6.98
C MET A 13 -24.85 27.83 5.95
N LYS A 14 -25.21 29.09 6.25
CA LYS A 14 -26.12 29.87 5.40
C LYS A 14 -25.48 30.62 4.22
N HIS A 15 -24.16 30.57 3.99
CA HIS A 15 -23.50 31.33 2.91
C HIS A 15 -22.56 30.48 2.06
N PHE A 16 -23.03 29.33 1.59
CA PHE A 16 -22.43 28.70 0.41
C PHE A 16 -23.39 28.86 -0.77
N PRO A 17 -23.04 29.59 -1.83
CA PRO A 17 -23.76 29.44 -3.09
C PRO A 17 -23.59 27.99 -3.54
N LEU A 18 -24.67 27.21 -3.45
CA LEU A 18 -24.77 25.85 -3.99
C LEU A 18 -24.84 25.94 -5.52
N PHE A 19 -23.68 26.15 -6.14
CA PHE A 19 -23.48 25.80 -7.54
C PHE A 19 -22.15 25.09 -7.66
N SER A 20 -22.21 23.76 -7.68
CA SER A 20 -21.18 22.94 -8.29
C SER A 20 -21.87 21.73 -8.89
N GLN A 21 -22.36 21.89 -10.12
CA GLN A 21 -22.59 20.74 -10.97
C GLN A 21 -21.21 20.33 -11.48
N THR A 22 -20.60 19.32 -10.86
CA THR A 22 -19.38 18.72 -11.38
C THR A 22 -19.73 18.00 -12.67
N GLN A 23 -19.47 18.68 -13.78
CA GLN A 23 -19.63 18.19 -15.15
C GLN A 23 -18.34 17.51 -15.61
N VAL A 24 -17.70 16.74 -14.74
CA VAL A 24 -16.43 16.07 -15.05
C VAL A 24 -16.69 14.57 -15.04
N ASN A 25 -16.51 13.94 -16.19
CA ASN A 25 -16.48 12.47 -16.25
C ASN A 25 -15.30 11.99 -15.41
N PRO A 26 -15.46 10.91 -14.63
CA PRO A 26 -14.35 10.34 -13.89
C PRO A 26 -13.24 9.90 -14.85
N ASP A 27 -12.01 9.98 -14.34
CA ASP A 27 -10.90 9.27 -14.93
C ASP A 27 -11.11 7.77 -14.70
N ILE A 28 -11.14 7.00 -15.79
CA ILE A 28 -11.32 5.55 -15.74
C ILE A 28 -10.10 4.89 -16.36
N SER A 29 -9.47 3.99 -15.61
CA SER A 29 -8.39 3.16 -16.13
C SER A 29 -8.59 1.68 -15.90
N VAL A 30 -8.05 0.86 -16.80
CA VAL A 30 -8.07 -0.61 -16.72
C VAL A 30 -6.63 -1.13 -16.75
N ILE A 31 -6.28 -1.97 -15.79
CA ILE A 31 -4.91 -2.43 -15.55
C ILE A 31 -4.91 -3.96 -15.41
N PRO A 32 -4.69 -4.71 -16.49
CA PRO A 32 -4.47 -6.15 -16.40
C PRO A 32 -3.03 -6.48 -15.96
N ASP A 33 -2.90 -7.50 -15.12
CA ASP A 33 -1.63 -8.09 -14.68
C ASP A 33 -1.51 -9.54 -15.15
N PHE A 34 -0.61 -9.78 -16.12
CA PHE A 34 -0.30 -11.12 -16.60
C PHE A 34 0.99 -11.63 -15.96
N ARG A 35 0.96 -12.85 -15.45
CA ARG A 35 2.11 -13.49 -14.80
C ARG A 35 2.40 -14.85 -15.43
N THR A 36 3.65 -15.03 -15.83
CA THR A 36 4.20 -16.36 -16.13
C THR A 36 5.15 -16.75 -15.01
N ALA A 37 4.90 -17.86 -14.34
CA ALA A 37 5.68 -18.30 -13.19
C ALA A 37 6.17 -19.74 -13.36
N TRP A 38 7.39 -20.00 -12.89
CA TRP A 38 7.93 -21.33 -12.66
C TRP A 38 8.57 -21.37 -11.28
N HIS A 39 8.41 -22.45 -10.55
CA HIS A 39 9.05 -22.66 -9.25
C HIS A 39 9.30 -24.14 -9.00
N ASN A 40 10.22 -24.44 -8.08
CA ASN A 40 10.53 -25.81 -7.66
C ASN A 40 10.21 -26.09 -6.19
N GLU A 41 9.22 -25.38 -5.66
CA GLU A 41 8.77 -25.49 -4.27
C GLU A 41 8.35 -26.93 -3.93
N PRO A 42 8.85 -27.51 -2.82
CA PRO A 42 8.41 -28.83 -2.38
C PRO A 42 6.97 -28.79 -1.88
N GLY A 43 6.15 -29.76 -2.31
CA GLY A 43 4.80 -29.94 -1.78
C GLY A 43 3.69 -29.19 -2.54
N THR A 44 4.05 -28.39 -3.54
CA THR A 44 3.08 -27.74 -4.43
C THR A 44 2.73 -28.64 -5.62
N ALA A 45 1.48 -28.58 -6.08
CA ALA A 45 0.97 -29.42 -7.17
C ALA A 45 1.59 -29.06 -8.53
N ASP A 46 1.92 -27.79 -8.73
CA ASP A 46 2.47 -27.19 -9.94
C ASP A 46 4.01 -27.07 -9.91
N LYS A 47 4.66 -27.76 -8.96
CA LYS A 47 6.12 -27.83 -8.87
C LYS A 47 6.76 -28.21 -10.22
N ASN A 48 7.71 -27.40 -10.65
CA ASN A 48 8.43 -27.49 -11.93
C ASN A 48 7.56 -27.31 -13.18
N HIS A 49 6.32 -26.86 -13.04
CA HIS A 49 5.47 -26.49 -14.17
C HIS A 49 5.57 -24.98 -14.44
N LEU A 50 5.38 -24.61 -15.70
CA LEU A 50 5.26 -23.22 -16.12
C LEU A 50 3.77 -22.88 -16.13
N ASN A 51 3.38 -21.89 -15.35
CA ASN A 51 2.01 -21.41 -15.27
C ASN A 51 1.91 -20.03 -15.92
N PHE A 52 0.89 -19.81 -16.73
CA PHE A 52 0.57 -18.52 -17.30
C PHE A 52 -0.84 -18.14 -16.84
N ASN A 53 -0.93 -17.06 -16.07
CA ASN A 53 -2.15 -16.60 -15.45
C ASN A 53 -2.40 -15.14 -15.79
N LEU A 54 -3.66 -14.79 -16.00
CA LEU A 54 -4.16 -13.43 -15.77
C LEU A 54 -4.44 -13.36 -14.28
N GLU A 55 -3.59 -12.67 -13.53
CA GLU A 55 -3.69 -12.59 -12.09
C GLU A 55 -4.91 -11.75 -11.69
N GLU A 56 -4.99 -10.56 -12.27
CA GLU A 56 -5.98 -9.56 -11.92
C GLU A 56 -6.24 -8.61 -13.10
N VAL A 57 -7.46 -8.11 -13.19
CA VAL A 57 -7.78 -6.89 -13.93
C VAL A 57 -8.31 -5.86 -12.95
N GLU A 58 -7.57 -4.78 -12.71
CA GLU A 58 -8.03 -3.68 -11.86
C GLU A 58 -8.72 -2.59 -12.72
N VAL A 59 -9.86 -2.11 -12.25
CA VAL A 59 -10.55 -0.94 -12.80
C VAL A 59 -10.52 0.17 -11.76
N ALA A 60 -9.84 1.27 -12.08
CA ALA A 60 -9.80 2.46 -11.24
C ALA A 60 -10.74 3.54 -11.80
N ILE A 61 -11.55 4.12 -10.93
CA ILE A 61 -12.52 5.19 -11.22
C ILE A 61 -12.29 6.31 -10.22
N GLN A 62 -11.84 7.46 -10.71
CA GLN A 62 -11.38 8.56 -9.85
C GLN A 62 -11.93 9.90 -10.33
N ALA A 63 -12.42 10.73 -9.41
CA ALA A 63 -12.90 12.06 -9.76
C ALA A 63 -12.91 13.03 -8.56
N PRO A 64 -12.66 14.33 -8.80
CA PRO A 64 -13.12 15.37 -7.90
C PRO A 64 -14.66 15.34 -7.84
N LEU A 65 -15.22 15.20 -6.63
CA LEU A 65 -16.66 15.30 -6.41
C LEU A 65 -17.11 16.77 -6.46
N ASN A 66 -16.26 17.67 -5.96
CA ASN A 66 -16.42 19.12 -5.95
C ASN A 66 -15.04 19.77 -5.59
N PRO A 67 -14.91 21.10 -5.48
CA PRO A 67 -13.63 21.75 -5.16
C PRO A 67 -12.97 21.37 -3.82
N TYR A 68 -13.71 20.72 -2.92
CA TYR A 68 -13.26 20.36 -1.57
C TYR A 68 -13.03 18.86 -1.38
N ALA A 69 -13.61 18.01 -2.23
CA ALA A 69 -13.61 16.57 -2.04
C ALA A 69 -13.39 15.79 -3.34
N ARG A 70 -12.80 14.60 -3.22
CA ARG A 70 -12.61 13.61 -4.30
C ARG A 70 -13.14 12.24 -3.87
N ALA A 71 -13.41 11.39 -4.84
CA ALA A 71 -13.70 9.98 -4.63
C ALA A 71 -12.79 9.11 -5.52
N ASP A 72 -12.48 7.94 -5.00
CA ASP A 72 -11.59 6.96 -5.60
C ASP A 72 -12.19 5.57 -5.36
N VAL A 73 -12.38 4.82 -6.44
CA VAL A 73 -12.92 3.45 -6.42
C VAL A 73 -12.03 2.56 -7.27
N PHE A 74 -11.61 1.44 -6.71
CA PHE A 74 -10.78 0.42 -7.34
C PHE A 74 -11.51 -0.91 -7.22
N VAL A 75 -11.72 -1.57 -8.35
CA VAL A 75 -12.41 -2.86 -8.44
C VAL A 75 -11.46 -3.85 -9.10
N ALA A 76 -11.18 -4.96 -8.44
CA ALA A 76 -10.35 -6.03 -8.97
C ALA A 76 -11.24 -7.17 -9.48
N PHE A 77 -10.90 -7.68 -10.65
CA PHE A 77 -11.45 -8.92 -11.20
C PHE A 77 -10.35 -9.96 -11.18
N THR A 78 -10.53 -11.01 -10.38
CA THR A 78 -9.54 -12.08 -10.24
C THR A 78 -9.95 -13.30 -11.07
N GLY A 79 -8.97 -14.16 -11.37
CA GLY A 79 -9.23 -15.47 -11.98
C GLY A 79 -9.85 -16.50 -11.02
N ASN A 80 -10.18 -16.13 -9.77
CA ASN A 80 -10.75 -17.02 -8.77
C ASN A 80 -12.25 -17.20 -9.01
N GLU A 81 -12.72 -18.45 -9.14
CA GLU A 81 -14.14 -18.75 -9.41
C GLU A 81 -15.06 -18.45 -8.22
N ASP A 82 -14.52 -18.46 -6.99
CA ASP A 82 -15.32 -18.25 -5.77
C ASP A 82 -15.60 -16.76 -5.49
N GLU A 83 -14.61 -15.89 -5.78
CA GLU A 83 -14.71 -14.43 -5.64
C GLU A 83 -14.16 -13.73 -6.89
N PRO A 84 -14.92 -13.74 -8.00
CA PRO A 84 -14.46 -13.22 -9.28
C PRO A 84 -14.35 -11.69 -9.34
N VAL A 85 -14.91 -10.99 -8.33
CA VAL A 85 -14.92 -9.53 -8.23
C VAL A 85 -14.75 -9.12 -6.77
N ASP A 86 -13.73 -8.32 -6.46
CA ASP A 86 -13.58 -7.63 -5.17
C ASP A 86 -13.55 -6.10 -5.36
N ILE A 87 -14.10 -5.39 -4.37
CA ILE A 87 -13.91 -3.96 -4.23
C ILE A 87 -12.66 -3.76 -3.38
N GLU A 88 -11.52 -3.53 -4.04
CA GLU A 88 -10.24 -3.26 -3.38
C GLU A 88 -10.35 -2.04 -2.46
N GLU A 89 -10.75 -0.91 -3.03
CA GLU A 89 -10.89 0.34 -2.32
C GLU A 89 -12.09 1.12 -2.83
N ALA A 90 -12.80 1.79 -1.93
CA ALA A 90 -13.89 2.68 -2.26
C ALA A 90 -14.01 3.74 -1.16
N TYR A 91 -13.48 4.92 -1.42
CA TYR A 91 -13.42 5.99 -0.42
C TYR A 91 -13.60 7.38 -1.02
N PHE A 92 -13.94 8.32 -0.15
CA PHE A 92 -13.89 9.75 -0.45
C PHE A 92 -12.84 10.42 0.43
N THR A 93 -12.26 11.51 -0.07
CA THR A 93 -11.34 12.36 0.69
C THR A 93 -11.82 13.81 0.67
N ILE A 94 -12.03 14.40 1.85
CA ILE A 94 -12.19 15.84 2.04
C ILE A 94 -10.79 16.45 2.17
N LEU A 95 -10.40 17.25 1.19
CA LEU A 95 -9.05 17.79 1.02
C LEU A 95 -8.86 19.17 1.66
N LYS A 96 -9.94 19.96 1.79
CA LYS A 96 -9.90 21.35 2.24
C LYS A 96 -11.21 21.74 2.92
N GLY A 97 -11.20 22.85 3.67
CA GLY A 97 -12.40 23.41 4.30
C GLY A 97 -12.65 22.94 5.74
N LEU A 98 -11.75 22.13 6.30
CA LEU A 98 -11.78 21.72 7.70
C LEU A 98 -10.84 22.60 8.54
N PRO A 99 -11.17 22.85 9.83
CA PRO A 99 -10.26 23.49 10.76
C PRO A 99 -8.91 22.78 10.80
N LEU A 100 -7.84 23.52 11.09
CA LEU A 100 -6.47 22.98 11.27
C LEU A 100 -5.91 22.26 10.03
N ASN A 101 -6.45 22.55 8.83
CA ASN A 101 -6.05 21.95 7.56
C ASN A 101 -6.08 20.42 7.55
N PHE A 102 -6.99 19.81 8.31
CA PHE A 102 -7.17 18.37 8.29
C PHE A 102 -7.68 17.89 6.93
N ASN A 103 -7.24 16.70 6.55
CA ASN A 103 -7.87 15.88 5.53
C ASN A 103 -8.60 14.72 6.22
N ILE A 104 -9.79 14.40 5.71
CA ILE A 104 -10.58 13.26 6.18
C ILE A 104 -10.78 12.33 5.01
N LYS A 105 -10.37 11.08 5.16
CA LYS A 105 -10.67 10.00 4.23
C LYS A 105 -11.67 9.05 4.89
N GLY A 106 -12.72 8.66 4.18
CA GLY A 106 -13.73 7.72 4.69
C GLY A 106 -14.16 6.71 3.63
N GLY A 107 -14.31 5.44 4.02
CA GLY A 107 -14.64 4.33 3.12
C GLY A 107 -13.79 3.10 3.39
N LYS A 108 -13.63 2.22 2.39
CA LYS A 108 -12.68 1.08 2.38
C LYS A 108 -11.39 1.54 1.72
N PHE A 109 -10.25 1.45 2.41
CA PHE A 109 -8.96 1.91 1.89
C PHE A 109 -7.77 1.21 2.54
N LEU A 110 -6.61 1.25 1.87
CA LEU A 110 -5.32 0.88 2.43
C LEU A 110 -4.93 1.82 3.56
N VAL A 111 -4.81 1.29 4.78
CA VAL A 111 -4.51 2.07 5.98
C VAL A 111 -3.07 2.62 5.91
N ASP A 112 -2.86 3.88 6.28
CA ASP A 112 -1.53 4.52 6.34
C ASP A 112 -0.68 4.01 7.52
N VAL A 113 -0.29 2.73 7.47
CA VAL A 113 0.54 2.06 8.49
C VAL A 113 1.99 1.90 8.05
N SER A 114 2.28 1.96 6.77
CA SER A 114 3.63 2.10 6.24
C SER A 114 3.57 2.74 4.86
N LYS A 115 4.73 3.19 4.36
CA LYS A 115 4.82 3.72 3.00
C LYS A 115 4.43 2.68 1.96
N LEU A 116 4.74 1.41 2.21
CA LEU A 116 4.43 0.31 1.29
C LEU A 116 2.98 -0.14 1.37
N ASN A 117 2.36 -0.09 2.56
CA ASN A 117 0.97 -0.51 2.70
C ASN A 117 0.06 0.33 1.80
N THR A 118 0.30 1.64 1.74
CA THR A 118 -0.45 2.60 0.89
C THR A 118 -0.03 2.60 -0.58
N ALA A 119 0.94 1.77 -0.97
CA ALA A 119 1.41 1.68 -2.35
C ALA A 119 0.74 0.50 -3.07
N HIS A 120 0.12 0.78 -4.22
CA HIS A 120 -0.39 -0.27 -5.10
C HIS A 120 0.76 -1.02 -5.80
N PRO A 121 0.57 -2.29 -6.18
CA PRO A 121 1.61 -3.14 -6.74
C PRO A 121 2.34 -2.63 -7.98
N HIS A 122 1.70 -1.77 -8.76
CA HIS A 122 2.32 -1.17 -9.93
C HIS A 122 3.37 -0.07 -9.57
N ILE A 123 3.39 0.44 -8.34
CA ILE A 123 4.29 1.54 -7.91
C ILE A 123 5.71 1.05 -7.61
N TYR A 124 5.85 -0.17 -7.10
CA TYR A 124 7.16 -0.72 -6.74
C TYR A 124 7.80 -1.53 -7.88
N SER A 125 9.12 -1.62 -7.89
CA SER A 125 9.90 -2.29 -8.95
C SER A 125 10.01 -3.83 -8.75
N PHE A 126 9.27 -4.40 -7.80
CA PHE A 126 9.14 -5.84 -7.58
C PHE A 126 7.72 -6.32 -7.93
N VAL A 127 7.46 -7.63 -7.91
CA VAL A 127 6.13 -8.18 -8.25
C VAL A 127 5.29 -8.40 -6.98
N TYR A 128 5.81 -9.20 -6.06
CA TYR A 128 5.13 -9.50 -4.81
C TYR A 128 5.48 -8.53 -3.68
N ARG A 129 4.50 -8.26 -2.83
CA ARG A 129 4.73 -7.59 -1.55
C ARG A 129 5.82 -8.34 -0.75
N PRO A 130 6.58 -7.62 0.09
CA PRO A 130 7.51 -8.22 1.03
C PRO A 130 6.86 -9.27 1.91
N LEU A 131 7.61 -10.32 2.27
CA LEU A 131 7.08 -11.44 3.06
C LEU A 131 6.40 -10.98 4.35
N TYR A 132 6.98 -10.00 5.04
CA TYR A 132 6.36 -9.51 6.28
C TYR A 132 5.03 -8.81 5.99
N GLN A 133 4.91 -8.05 4.90
CA GLN A 133 3.65 -7.38 4.56
C GLN A 133 2.58 -8.42 4.26
N SER A 134 2.87 -9.41 3.42
CA SER A 134 1.96 -10.53 3.17
C SER A 134 1.56 -11.25 4.46
N ASN A 135 2.53 -11.55 5.32
CA ASN A 135 2.25 -12.29 6.57
C ASN A 135 1.38 -11.51 7.55
N TYR A 136 1.59 -10.19 7.72
CA TYR A 136 0.87 -9.38 8.71
C TYR A 136 -0.39 -8.70 8.18
N PHE A 137 -0.46 -8.44 6.89
CA PHE A 137 -1.46 -7.58 6.28
C PHE A 137 -2.17 -8.24 5.08
N GLY A 138 -1.83 -9.49 4.74
CA GLY A 138 -2.31 -10.14 3.53
C GLY A 138 -1.57 -9.68 2.27
N ASP A 139 -1.75 -10.43 1.18
CA ASP A 139 -1.04 -10.19 -0.10
C ASP A 139 -1.45 -8.88 -0.78
N GLU A 140 -2.62 -8.34 -0.45
CA GLU A 140 -3.13 -7.06 -0.93
C GLU A 140 -2.78 -5.89 0.00
N GLY A 141 -2.26 -6.18 1.20
CA GLY A 141 -1.99 -5.19 2.24
C GLY A 141 -3.20 -4.88 3.12
N LEU A 142 -2.98 -4.09 4.16
CA LEU A 142 -3.97 -3.84 5.20
C LEU A 142 -5.00 -2.83 4.69
N LYS A 143 -6.12 -3.37 4.19
CA LYS A 143 -7.33 -2.65 3.79
C LYS A 143 -8.36 -2.73 4.91
N ASP A 144 -8.99 -1.62 5.30
CA ASP A 144 -10.09 -1.65 6.27
C ASP A 144 -11.15 -0.60 5.92
N GLU A 145 -12.39 -0.82 6.35
CA GLU A 145 -13.40 0.22 6.33
C GLU A 145 -13.23 1.13 7.54
N GLY A 146 -13.21 2.44 7.32
CA GLY A 146 -13.02 3.36 8.43
C GLY A 146 -12.98 4.82 8.05
N VAL A 147 -12.42 5.60 8.98
CA VAL A 147 -12.12 7.02 8.81
C VAL A 147 -10.67 7.27 9.18
N GLU A 148 -9.94 7.91 8.28
CA GLU A 148 -8.58 8.40 8.49
C GLU A 148 -8.57 9.92 8.53
N PHE A 149 -7.88 10.46 9.53
CA PHE A 149 -7.58 11.87 9.66
C PHE A 149 -6.10 12.07 9.41
N ASN A 150 -5.72 13.04 8.61
CA ASN A 150 -4.32 13.41 8.47
C ASN A 150 -4.13 14.93 8.35
N THR A 151 -2.95 15.40 8.74
CA THR A 151 -2.54 16.81 8.59
C THR A 151 -1.03 16.93 8.49
N LEU A 152 -0.58 18.05 7.94
CA LEU A 152 0.82 18.44 7.94
C LEU A 152 1.13 19.24 9.21
N LEU A 153 2.16 18.80 9.93
CA LEU A 153 2.65 19.49 11.12
C LEU A 153 3.52 20.69 10.70
N PRO A 154 3.50 21.80 11.47
CA PRO A 154 4.30 22.99 11.19
C PRO A 154 5.77 22.79 11.63
N THR A 155 6.48 21.89 10.96
CA THR A 155 7.86 21.46 11.28
C THR A 155 8.95 22.21 10.50
N GLY A 156 8.64 23.41 10.02
CA GLY A 156 9.57 24.26 9.28
C GLY A 156 9.89 23.71 7.89
N ASN A 157 11.18 23.41 7.64
CA ASN A 157 11.66 22.97 6.32
C ASN A 157 11.48 21.46 6.06
N VAL A 158 11.05 20.71 7.07
CA VAL A 158 10.74 19.28 6.96
C VAL A 158 9.24 19.14 6.80
N TYR A 159 8.80 18.41 5.78
CA TYR A 159 7.39 18.10 5.61
C TYR A 159 7.05 16.90 6.49
N THR A 160 6.40 17.15 7.62
CA THR A 160 5.95 16.09 8.52
C THR A 160 4.44 15.93 8.44
N LYS A 161 3.98 14.71 8.19
CA LYS A 161 2.56 14.33 8.16
C LYS A 161 2.28 13.44 9.36
N ILE A 162 1.17 13.68 10.03
CA ILE A 162 0.59 12.73 10.99
C ILE A 162 -0.74 12.24 10.45
N SER A 163 -0.97 10.94 10.54
CA SER A 163 -2.24 10.28 10.21
C SER A 163 -2.72 9.43 11.38
N ALA A 164 -4.04 9.33 11.52
CA ALA A 164 -4.70 8.49 12.50
C ALA A 164 -5.96 7.87 11.88
N THR A 165 -6.10 6.56 11.98
CA THR A 165 -7.19 5.80 11.40
C THR A 165 -7.97 5.08 12.48
N VAL A 166 -9.30 5.15 12.38
CA VAL A 166 -10.23 4.32 13.12
C VAL A 166 -10.95 3.45 12.10
N GLY A 167 -10.69 2.16 12.14
CA GLY A 167 -11.25 1.16 11.23
C GLY A 167 -12.18 0.18 11.95
N THR A 168 -12.91 -0.60 11.16
CA THR A 168 -13.86 -1.61 11.66
C THR A 168 -13.20 -2.90 12.09
N GLY A 169 -11.94 -3.14 11.68
CA GLY A 169 -11.16 -4.34 11.99
C GLY A 169 -11.36 -5.50 11.01
N ASN A 170 -12.17 -5.32 9.96
CA ASN A 170 -12.42 -6.37 8.96
C ASN A 170 -11.13 -6.76 8.21
N GLY A 171 -10.22 -5.80 7.99
CA GLY A 171 -8.93 -6.00 7.33
C GLY A 171 -7.92 -6.90 8.04
N LEU A 172 -8.27 -7.41 9.23
CA LEU A 172 -7.40 -8.23 10.09
C LEU A 172 -8.10 -9.54 10.48
N ASP A 173 -9.05 -9.95 9.63
CA ASP A 173 -9.97 -11.07 9.80
C ASP A 173 -10.84 -10.97 11.08
N GLY A 174 -10.99 -9.79 11.68
CA GLY A 174 -11.77 -9.61 12.90
C GLY A 174 -13.28 -9.79 12.70
N GLU A 175 -13.99 -10.32 13.72
CA GLU A 175 -15.46 -10.23 13.77
C GLU A 175 -15.93 -8.78 13.59
N ARG A 176 -17.04 -8.58 12.85
CA ARG A 176 -17.72 -7.28 12.69
C ARG A 176 -17.89 -6.61 14.07
N ASN A 177 -17.28 -5.43 14.25
CA ASN A 177 -17.31 -4.50 15.40
C ASN A 177 -16.04 -4.43 16.29
N ASN A 178 -14.97 -5.14 15.95
CA ASN A 178 -13.70 -4.98 16.66
C ASN A 178 -12.88 -3.79 16.13
N LEU A 179 -13.10 -2.61 16.72
CA LEU A 179 -12.42 -1.37 16.28
C LEU A 179 -10.90 -1.53 16.19
N PHE A 180 -10.38 -1.13 15.03
CA PHE A 180 -8.96 -1.05 14.72
C PHE A 180 -8.49 0.40 14.80
N TYR A 181 -7.31 0.61 15.36
CA TYR A 181 -6.70 1.93 15.49
C TYR A 181 -5.28 1.89 14.95
N ALA A 182 -4.96 2.83 14.06
CA ALA A 182 -3.61 3.03 13.57
C ALA A 182 -3.23 4.51 13.62
N SER A 183 -1.94 4.78 13.74
CA SER A 183 -1.39 6.10 13.55
C SER A 183 0.00 6.02 12.93
N ARG A 184 0.31 6.94 12.02
CA ARG A 184 1.64 7.06 11.41
C ARG A 184 2.10 8.51 11.43
N LEU A 185 3.38 8.68 11.76
CA LEU A 185 4.11 9.92 11.64
C LEU A 185 5.16 9.72 10.54
N SER A 186 5.08 10.50 9.46
CA SER A 186 6.05 10.46 8.37
C SER A 186 6.72 11.81 8.18
N SER A 187 7.99 11.83 7.84
CA SER A 187 8.76 13.04 7.58
C SER A 187 9.51 12.91 6.26
N PHE A 188 9.45 13.97 5.45
CA PHE A 188 10.11 14.07 4.16
C PHE A 188 11.19 15.14 4.20
N PHE A 189 12.39 14.75 3.76
CA PHE A 189 13.61 15.53 3.78
C PHE A 189 14.15 15.67 2.36
N THR A 190 14.36 16.90 1.91
CA THR A 190 15.18 17.19 0.72
C THR A 190 16.64 17.26 1.16
N LEU A 191 17.41 16.22 0.86
CA LEU A 191 18.82 16.12 1.27
C LEU A 191 19.76 16.87 0.32
N SER A 192 19.42 16.91 -0.97
CA SER A 192 20.08 17.69 -2.01
C SER A 192 19.11 17.97 -3.17
N ASP A 193 19.56 18.68 -4.20
CA ASP A 193 18.80 18.89 -5.44
C ASP A 193 18.44 17.58 -6.17
N TYR A 194 19.14 16.49 -5.86
CA TYR A 194 18.98 15.19 -6.50
C TYR A 194 18.56 14.08 -5.55
N SER A 195 18.44 14.34 -4.24
CA SER A 195 18.15 13.28 -3.27
C SER A 195 17.10 13.69 -2.24
N VAL A 196 16.19 12.75 -2.01
CA VAL A 196 15.10 12.87 -1.06
C VAL A 196 15.06 11.64 -0.16
N LEU A 197 14.64 11.85 1.08
CA LEU A 197 14.47 10.82 2.08
C LEU A 197 13.11 10.99 2.72
N GLU A 198 12.31 9.94 2.71
CA GLU A 198 11.12 9.82 3.55
C GLU A 198 11.40 8.80 4.65
N THR A 199 11.02 9.13 5.87
CA THR A 199 11.01 8.18 6.98
C THR A 199 9.64 8.19 7.64
N GLY A 200 9.23 7.06 8.18
CA GLY A 200 7.97 6.91 8.86
C GLY A 200 8.09 5.99 10.07
N MET A 201 7.23 6.26 11.05
CA MET A 201 6.99 5.37 12.18
C MET A 201 5.50 5.26 12.36
N SER A 202 5.02 4.05 12.59
CA SER A 202 3.61 3.83 12.88
C SER A 202 3.42 2.85 14.02
N GLY A 203 2.22 2.87 14.57
CA GLY A 203 1.75 1.86 15.48
C GLY A 203 0.28 1.60 15.25
N ALA A 204 -0.13 0.35 15.43
CA ALA A 204 -1.53 0.00 15.38
C ALA A 204 -1.89 -1.03 16.45
N THR A 205 -3.17 -1.04 16.80
CA THR A 205 -3.75 -1.99 17.72
C THR A 205 -5.19 -2.29 17.31
N GLY A 206 -5.57 -3.54 17.50
CA GLY A 206 -6.92 -4.03 17.22
C GLY A 206 -7.06 -5.42 17.84
N ILE A 207 -8.19 -6.06 17.60
CA ILE A 207 -8.41 -7.46 17.97
C ILE A 207 -8.33 -8.25 16.67
N SER A 208 -7.37 -9.18 16.58
CA SER A 208 -7.23 -10.08 15.43
C SER A 208 -7.91 -11.41 15.77
N ASP A 209 -8.59 -12.00 14.81
CA ASP A 209 -9.30 -13.28 14.99
C ASP A 209 -8.35 -14.48 14.99
N VAL A 210 -7.24 -14.41 14.23
CA VAL A 210 -6.19 -15.46 14.20
C VAL A 210 -5.69 -15.81 15.61
N THR A 211 -5.57 -14.82 16.50
CA THR A 211 -5.19 -15.05 17.91
C THR A 211 -6.36 -14.88 18.89
N ALA A 212 -7.54 -14.43 18.43
CA ALA A 212 -8.66 -13.92 19.24
C ALA A 212 -8.23 -12.94 20.36
N LYS A 213 -7.11 -12.24 20.15
CA LYS A 213 -6.46 -11.38 21.16
C LYS A 213 -6.05 -10.05 20.57
N ARG A 214 -5.91 -9.07 21.47
CA ARG A 214 -5.44 -7.74 21.09
C ARG A 214 -4.00 -7.82 20.62
N PHE A 215 -3.76 -7.45 19.37
CA PHE A 215 -2.40 -7.27 18.87
C PHE A 215 -1.98 -5.80 19.02
N LYS A 216 -0.67 -5.62 19.09
CA LYS A 216 -0.01 -4.32 18.98
C LYS A 216 1.18 -4.50 18.06
N TYR A 217 1.31 -3.66 17.05
CA TYR A 217 2.57 -3.59 16.32
C TYR A 217 3.10 -2.17 16.26
N VAL A 218 4.39 -2.09 16.02
CA VAL A 218 5.10 -0.88 15.64
C VAL A 218 5.85 -1.15 14.34
N ASN A 219 5.82 -0.19 13.44
CA ASN A 219 6.52 -0.25 12.17
C ASN A 219 7.45 0.96 12.02
N GLY A 220 8.58 0.75 11.37
CA GLY A 220 9.45 1.80 10.88
C GLY A 220 9.66 1.63 9.39
N ASP A 221 9.51 2.71 8.63
CA ASP A 221 9.67 2.75 7.18
C ASP A 221 10.65 3.83 6.74
N LEU A 222 11.37 3.56 5.66
CA LEU A 222 12.33 4.46 5.06
C LEU A 222 12.32 4.29 3.55
N LYS A 223 12.27 5.41 2.83
CA LYS A 223 12.40 5.46 1.37
C LYS A 223 13.36 6.57 0.98
N TYR A 224 14.51 6.20 0.44
CA TYR A 224 15.49 7.10 -0.13
C TYR A 224 15.41 7.05 -1.64
N LYS A 225 15.41 8.22 -2.29
CA LYS A 225 15.47 8.31 -3.75
C LYS A 225 16.53 9.33 -4.14
N TRP A 226 17.49 8.87 -4.93
CA TRP A 226 18.46 9.70 -5.62
C TRP A 226 18.15 9.69 -7.12
N LYS A 227 17.95 10.85 -7.72
CA LYS A 227 17.65 11.00 -9.14
C LYS A 227 18.55 12.07 -9.72
N LYS A 228 19.62 11.65 -10.39
CA LYS A 228 20.56 12.56 -11.05
C LYS A 228 19.94 13.21 -12.28
N ASP A 229 19.25 12.42 -13.09
CA ASP A 229 18.63 12.84 -14.34
C ASP A 229 17.45 11.90 -14.72
N GLN A 230 16.96 11.97 -15.96
CA GLN A 230 15.88 11.11 -16.46
C GLN A 230 16.32 9.68 -16.79
N TYR A 231 17.62 9.39 -16.78
CA TYR A 231 18.19 8.10 -17.17
C TYR A 231 18.74 7.33 -15.97
N THR A 232 19.15 8.06 -14.93
CA THR A 232 19.88 7.52 -13.78
C THR A 232 19.15 7.86 -12.49
N SER A 233 18.63 6.84 -11.83
CA SER A 233 18.06 6.97 -10.50
C SER A 233 18.32 5.74 -9.64
N LEU A 234 18.42 5.95 -8.33
CA LEU A 234 18.53 4.90 -7.32
C LEU A 234 17.38 5.12 -6.32
N THR A 235 16.57 4.09 -6.12
CA THR A 235 15.56 4.05 -5.05
C THR A 235 15.95 2.95 -4.07
N TRP A 236 16.06 3.31 -2.80
CA TRP A 236 16.24 2.37 -1.70
C TRP A 236 15.03 2.47 -0.77
N TRP A 237 14.42 1.34 -0.46
CA TRP A 237 13.23 1.24 0.36
C TRP A 237 13.42 0.14 1.39
N ALA A 238 13.21 0.44 2.66
CA ALA A 238 13.28 -0.53 3.73
C ALA A 238 12.18 -0.29 4.74
N GLU A 239 11.57 -1.37 5.23
CA GLU A 239 10.60 -1.28 6.32
C GLU A 239 10.73 -2.49 7.23
N GLY A 240 10.41 -2.30 8.51
CA GLY A 240 10.40 -3.35 9.50
C GLY A 240 9.23 -3.20 10.46
N LEU A 241 8.73 -4.33 10.92
CA LEU A 241 7.61 -4.41 11.85
C LEU A 241 7.97 -5.34 13.01
N TRP A 242 7.59 -4.91 14.21
CA TRP A 242 7.58 -5.74 15.39
C TRP A 242 6.15 -5.81 15.92
N SER A 243 5.66 -7.03 16.13
CA SER A 243 4.31 -7.30 16.61
C SER A 243 4.36 -8.06 17.93
N ARG A 244 3.40 -7.76 18.78
CA ARG A 244 3.04 -8.54 19.95
C ARG A 244 1.56 -8.88 19.89
N SER A 245 1.26 -10.16 19.76
CA SER A 245 -0.09 -10.71 19.91
C SER A 245 -0.08 -11.71 21.05
N ALA A 246 -0.89 -11.47 22.09
CA ALA A 246 -0.85 -12.28 23.31
C ALA A 246 0.56 -12.36 23.93
N ASP A 247 1.13 -13.57 23.99
CA ASP A 247 2.46 -13.91 24.50
C ASP A 247 3.47 -14.17 23.38
N LEU A 248 3.04 -14.04 22.11
CA LEU A 248 3.88 -14.20 20.94
C LEU A 248 4.38 -12.83 20.48
N ASN A 249 5.71 -12.72 20.39
CA ASN A 249 6.39 -11.60 19.75
C ASN A 249 6.99 -12.10 18.46
N THR A 250 6.67 -11.43 17.36
CA THR A 250 7.12 -11.76 16.01
C THR A 250 7.59 -10.49 15.32
N TRP A 251 8.42 -10.63 14.30
CA TRP A 251 8.91 -9.49 13.55
C TRP A 251 9.12 -9.85 12.08
N GLY A 252 9.30 -8.81 11.27
CA GLY A 252 9.73 -8.95 9.90
C GLY A 252 10.31 -7.66 9.38
N PHE A 253 11.07 -7.77 8.31
CA PHE A 253 11.78 -6.67 7.68
C PHE A 253 12.01 -6.99 6.20
N TYR A 254 12.06 -5.94 5.40
CA TYR A 254 12.63 -6.04 4.06
C TYR A 254 13.45 -4.82 3.71
N THR A 255 14.31 -5.00 2.74
CA THR A 255 15.00 -3.92 2.04
C THR A 255 15.04 -4.23 0.56
N ALA A 256 14.78 -3.22 -0.25
CA ALA A 256 14.84 -3.29 -1.70
C ALA A 256 15.63 -2.10 -2.24
N ALA A 257 16.51 -2.34 -3.20
CA ALA A 257 17.23 -1.31 -3.93
C ALA A 257 17.01 -1.51 -5.43
N ASN A 258 16.64 -0.43 -6.13
CA ASN A 258 16.42 -0.44 -7.57
C ASN A 258 17.22 0.68 -8.22
N TYR A 259 17.96 0.33 -9.25
CA TYR A 259 18.83 1.23 -10.00
C TYR A 259 18.37 1.30 -11.46
N GLN A 260 17.88 2.48 -11.84
CA GLN A 260 17.62 2.84 -13.22
C GLN A 260 18.92 3.32 -13.83
N PHE A 261 19.39 2.66 -14.89
CA PHE A 261 20.66 2.98 -15.58
C PHE A 261 20.46 3.48 -17.01
N LYS A 262 19.23 3.34 -17.52
CA LYS A 262 18.73 3.96 -18.74
C LYS A 262 17.26 4.28 -18.51
N LYS A 263 16.72 5.22 -19.31
CA LYS A 263 15.31 5.65 -19.22
C LYS A 263 14.29 4.51 -19.14
N ARG A 264 14.58 3.36 -19.78
CA ARG A 264 13.65 2.23 -19.88
C ARG A 264 14.09 0.97 -19.12
N PHE A 265 15.23 1.00 -18.43
CA PHE A 265 15.81 -0.20 -17.84
C PHE A 265 16.16 0.02 -16.37
N GLU A 266 15.67 -0.89 -15.54
CA GLU A 266 16.00 -0.94 -14.11
C GLU A 266 16.51 -2.34 -13.76
N VAL A 267 17.43 -2.38 -12.80
CA VAL A 267 17.83 -3.60 -12.12
C VAL A 267 17.66 -3.39 -10.63
N GLY A 268 17.20 -4.41 -9.92
CA GLY A 268 16.98 -4.30 -8.50
C GLY A 268 17.20 -5.60 -7.76
N SER A 269 17.31 -5.47 -6.45
CA SER A 269 17.37 -6.58 -5.52
C SER A 269 16.46 -6.30 -4.33
N LYS A 270 15.89 -7.36 -3.77
CA LYS A 270 15.08 -7.31 -2.56
C LYS A 270 15.48 -8.46 -1.65
N PHE A 271 15.66 -8.14 -0.36
CA PHE A 271 15.85 -9.10 0.72
C PHE A 271 14.68 -8.99 1.68
N ASP A 272 14.04 -10.11 1.95
CA ASP A 272 12.90 -10.23 2.86
C ASP A 272 13.22 -11.21 3.98
N LEU A 273 12.75 -10.88 5.17
CA LEU A 273 12.83 -11.72 6.35
C LEU A 273 11.55 -11.56 7.17
N SER A 274 10.87 -12.65 7.48
CA SER A 274 9.66 -12.57 8.30
C SER A 274 9.48 -13.83 9.13
N GLN A 275 9.03 -13.63 10.36
CA GLN A 275 8.52 -14.70 11.22
C GLN A 275 7.02 -14.85 11.04
N SER A 276 6.55 -16.10 10.95
CA SER A 276 5.14 -16.45 11.00
C SER A 276 4.50 -15.93 12.30
N ILE A 277 3.27 -15.43 12.20
CA ILE A 277 2.52 -14.84 13.32
C ILE A 277 2.14 -15.89 14.35
N ASP A 278 1.96 -17.14 13.90
CA ASP A 278 1.44 -18.22 14.73
C ASP A 278 2.55 -19.12 15.28
N SER A 279 3.54 -19.46 14.44
CA SER A 279 4.58 -20.43 14.78
C SER A 279 5.96 -19.83 15.09
N LYS A 280 6.17 -18.55 14.76
CA LYS A 280 7.49 -17.87 14.75
C LYS A 280 8.51 -18.42 13.75
N ASP A 281 8.12 -19.38 12.92
CA ASP A 281 8.99 -19.94 11.89
C ASP A 281 9.49 -18.83 10.98
N GLN A 282 10.80 -18.83 10.73
CA GLN A 282 11.45 -17.76 9.98
C GLN A 282 11.57 -18.12 8.50
N THR A 283 11.02 -17.26 7.64
CA THR A 283 11.21 -17.34 6.20
C THR A 283 12.05 -16.18 5.71
N ARG A 284 13.06 -16.49 4.89
CA ARG A 284 13.87 -15.48 4.18
C ARG A 284 13.74 -15.65 2.68
N MET A 285 13.75 -14.54 1.96
CA MET A 285 13.76 -14.53 0.51
C MET A 285 14.77 -13.51 0.00
N ILE A 286 15.50 -13.90 -1.05
CA ILE A 286 16.31 -12.98 -1.86
C ILE A 286 15.73 -13.00 -3.25
N SER A 287 15.52 -11.82 -3.84
CA SER A 287 15.07 -11.70 -5.21
C SER A 287 15.89 -10.66 -5.97
N LEU A 288 16.08 -10.92 -7.26
CA LEU A 288 16.66 -10.02 -8.23
C LEU A 288 15.60 -9.72 -9.29
N ASN A 289 15.46 -8.45 -9.65
CA ASN A 289 14.53 -8.00 -10.69
C ASN A 289 15.28 -7.31 -11.83
N PHE A 290 14.78 -7.51 -13.04
CA PHE A 290 15.14 -6.74 -14.22
C PHE A 290 13.85 -6.23 -14.86
N ASN A 291 13.73 -4.91 -14.97
CA ASN A 291 12.52 -4.26 -15.46
C ASN A 291 12.80 -3.56 -16.79
N PHE A 292 11.91 -3.78 -17.74
CA PHE A 292 11.85 -3.03 -18.99
C PHE A 292 10.57 -2.20 -19.01
N LEU A 293 10.73 -0.89 -19.05
CA LEU A 293 9.69 0.12 -18.98
C LEU A 293 9.66 0.92 -20.29
N PRO A 294 9.13 0.36 -21.41
CA PRO A 294 9.07 1.06 -22.70
C PRO A 294 8.41 2.44 -22.58
N VAL A 295 7.33 2.47 -21.80
CA VAL A 295 6.56 3.64 -21.39
C VAL A 295 6.28 3.47 -19.91
N GLU A 296 7.02 4.19 -19.05
CA GLU A 296 7.02 4.05 -17.58
C GLU A 296 5.63 4.06 -16.94
N GLU A 297 4.62 4.60 -17.64
CA GLU A 297 3.27 4.86 -17.12
C GLU A 297 2.21 3.89 -17.65
N THR A 298 2.48 3.18 -18.75
CA THR A 298 1.44 2.41 -19.46
C THR A 298 1.83 0.99 -19.80
N LEU A 299 3.12 0.62 -19.76
CA LEU A 299 3.56 -0.73 -20.10
C LEU A 299 4.85 -1.09 -19.36
N VAL A 300 4.80 -2.20 -18.62
CA VAL A 300 5.86 -2.69 -17.76
C VAL A 300 6.08 -4.19 -18.01
N PHE A 301 7.33 -4.57 -18.22
CA PHE A 301 7.78 -5.97 -18.19
C PHE A 301 8.75 -6.15 -17.03
N ARG A 302 8.53 -7.16 -16.17
CA ARG A 302 9.44 -7.48 -15.07
C ARG A 302 9.84 -8.94 -15.10
N LEU A 303 11.14 -9.20 -15.08
CA LEU A 303 11.69 -10.52 -14.84
C LEU A 303 12.19 -10.58 -13.41
N VAL A 304 11.67 -11.51 -12.61
CA VAL A 304 12.09 -11.72 -11.22
C VAL A 304 12.62 -13.12 -11.05
N VAL A 305 13.78 -13.24 -10.42
CA VAL A 305 14.34 -14.52 -9.96
C VAL A 305 14.46 -14.45 -8.45
N SER A 306 13.94 -15.45 -7.75
CA SER A 306 13.97 -15.48 -6.29
C SER A 306 14.44 -16.82 -5.75
N ASN A 307 15.04 -16.78 -4.57
CA ASN A 307 15.31 -17.93 -3.73
C ASN A 307 14.65 -17.73 -2.37
N THR A 308 13.77 -18.65 -2.00
CA THR A 308 13.04 -18.62 -0.73
C THR A 308 13.51 -19.79 0.13
N LYS A 309 13.78 -19.49 1.40
CA LYS A 309 14.19 -20.47 2.40
C LYS A 309 13.31 -20.32 3.64
N PRO A 310 12.24 -21.12 3.74
CA PRO A 310 11.47 -21.27 4.97
C PRO A 310 12.27 -22.08 6.01
N GLU A 311 11.92 -21.91 7.28
CA GLU A 311 12.41 -22.72 8.39
C GLU A 311 11.86 -24.16 8.27
N GLY A 312 12.67 -25.16 8.60
CA GLY A 312 12.28 -26.58 8.50
C GLY A 312 12.09 -27.14 7.08
N VAL A 313 11.90 -26.31 6.05
CA VAL A 313 11.63 -26.73 4.66
C VAL A 313 12.85 -26.51 3.76
N LYS A 314 13.02 -27.32 2.70
CA LYS A 314 14.09 -27.12 1.71
C LYS A 314 13.90 -25.79 0.97
N SER A 315 15.00 -25.07 0.67
CA SER A 315 14.90 -23.88 -0.16
C SER A 315 14.43 -24.21 -1.57
N PHE A 316 13.75 -23.25 -2.18
CA PHE A 316 13.27 -23.34 -3.54
C PHE A 316 13.55 -22.03 -4.30
N ASN A 317 13.51 -22.13 -5.62
CA ASN A 317 13.70 -21.03 -6.53
C ASN A 317 12.39 -20.80 -7.29
N ALA A 318 12.15 -19.54 -7.63
CA ALA A 318 11.09 -19.17 -8.57
C ALA A 318 11.64 -18.19 -9.62
N VAL A 319 11.11 -18.31 -10.84
CA VAL A 319 11.34 -17.39 -11.96
C VAL A 319 9.98 -16.90 -12.42
N MET A 320 9.86 -15.59 -12.58
CA MET A 320 8.60 -14.94 -12.92
C MET A 320 8.81 -13.89 -13.99
N LEU A 321 7.92 -13.89 -14.98
CA LEU A 321 7.74 -12.80 -15.93
C LEU A 321 6.39 -12.14 -15.68
N GLN A 322 6.39 -10.85 -15.40
CA GLN A 322 5.18 -10.04 -15.25
C GLN A 322 5.04 -9.11 -16.45
N THR A 323 3.83 -8.98 -16.98
CA THR A 323 3.46 -7.95 -17.96
C THR A 323 2.24 -7.19 -17.46
N VAL A 324 2.41 -5.90 -17.23
CA VAL A 324 1.32 -5.00 -16.81
C VAL A 324 1.21 -3.88 -17.82
N PHE A 325 0.00 -3.55 -18.23
CA PHE A 325 -0.26 -2.33 -19.00
C PHE A 325 -1.46 -1.60 -18.46
N SER A 326 -1.57 -0.31 -18.77
CA SER A 326 -2.69 0.53 -18.35
C SER A 326 -3.38 1.15 -19.56
N LEU A 327 -4.71 1.07 -19.56
CA LEU A 327 -5.59 1.71 -20.52
C LEU A 327 -6.33 2.85 -19.81
N GLY A 328 -6.18 4.10 -20.28
CA GLY A 328 -6.83 5.27 -19.70
C GLY A 328 -5.86 6.25 -19.03
N PRO A 329 -6.35 7.37 -18.49
CA PRO A 329 -5.55 8.37 -17.78
C PRO A 329 -5.13 7.84 -16.40
N HIS A 330 -4.27 6.82 -16.38
CA HIS A 330 -3.75 6.31 -15.12
C HIS A 330 -2.54 7.13 -14.69
N LYS A 331 -2.74 8.21 -13.92
CA LYS A 331 -1.74 8.79 -12.99
C LYS A 331 -2.35 9.82 -12.02
N ALA A 332 -2.42 9.46 -10.74
CA ALA A 332 -2.05 10.34 -9.62
C ALA A 332 -1.95 9.55 -8.31
N HIS A 333 -0.92 8.71 -8.12
CA HIS A 333 -0.54 8.34 -6.76
C HIS A 333 0.42 9.39 -6.22
N ALA A 334 0.07 9.97 -5.08
CA ALA A 334 0.89 10.95 -4.39
C ALA A 334 2.24 10.31 -4.04
N PHE A 335 3.34 10.92 -4.50
CA PHE A 335 4.69 10.57 -4.10
C PHE A 335 4.93 10.83 -2.62
#